data_AF-A0A976E3S0-F1
#
_entry.id   AF-A0A976E3S0-F1
#
_cell.length_a   1.000
_cell.length_b   1.000
_cell.length_c   1.000
_cell.angle_alpha   90.00
_cell.angle_beta   90.00
_cell.angle_gamma   90.00
#
_symmetry.space_group_name_H-M   'P 1'
#
loop_
_entity.id
_entity.type
_entity.pdbx_description
1 polymer ?
#
loop_
_entity_poly.entity_id
_entity_poly.type
_entity_poly.pdbx_seq_one_letter_code
_entity_poly.pdbx_strand_id
1 'polypeptide(L)'
;MQIINTCTSCQQPLKEVALEGHYGQSVVADICGNCHLVWFDAYESVRLSGLGWVGLLREMIAMPRASQNVPPQMQCVRCHGSLKAVRNLTRFGRTAAQECERGHGHYQGFALLLAERGLVRTLNSRDLAALKTENTPPSCLNCGAPVENVPKELSGQTPVCSHCDTPLMLFDLPRLTQALLVRHGDALQIDEPRQQLAIACRGCGQPLDATQDTSCETCGHVVAMPSMSAVLPLLDQVEPILKGMQPRQAKPWGDKLKNMKGDASATQLHRWFRHTWDVFSSGTHRYGEAHSVVNWIGFIAVTLLLYWLFG
;
A
#
# COMPACT_ATOMS: atom_id res chain seq x y z
N MET A 1 19.15 18.20 -21.49
CA MET A 1 19.60 16.79 -21.57
C MET A 1 18.80 16.04 -20.51
N GLN A 2 17.78 15.26 -20.90
CA GLN A 2 17.04 14.44 -19.94
C GLN A 2 17.98 13.34 -19.44
N ILE A 3 18.14 13.24 -18.12
CA ILE A 3 18.87 12.13 -17.51
C ILE A 3 17.95 10.92 -17.64
N ILE A 4 18.29 10.00 -18.54
CA ILE A 4 17.57 8.74 -18.69
C ILE A 4 18.08 7.81 -17.60
N ASN A 5 17.23 7.49 -16.63
CA ASN A 5 17.56 6.49 -15.62
C ASN A 5 17.60 5.11 -16.28
N THR A 6 18.62 4.31 -16.01
CA THR A 6 18.70 2.93 -16.49
C THR A 6 18.45 1.94 -15.36
N CYS A 7 17.82 0.82 -15.71
CA CYS A 7 17.63 -0.27 -14.78
C CYS A 7 18.99 -0.88 -14.44
N THR A 8 19.39 -0.86 -13.17
CA THR A 8 20.70 -1.38 -12.74
C THR A 8 20.79 -2.91 -12.78
N SER A 9 19.74 -3.60 -13.23
CA SER A 9 19.71 -5.04 -13.45
C SER A 9 19.89 -5.42 -14.93
N CYS A 10 19.22 -4.76 -15.87
CA CYS A 10 19.32 -5.08 -17.32
C CYS A 10 20.01 -3.99 -18.16
N GLN A 11 20.34 -2.85 -17.55
CA GLN A 11 20.88 -1.65 -18.21
C GLN A 11 19.98 -1.02 -19.28
N GLN A 12 18.71 -1.44 -19.37
CA GLN A 12 17.74 -0.84 -20.27
C GLN A 12 17.16 0.46 -19.67
N PRO A 13 16.71 1.40 -20.50
CA PRO A 13 16.09 2.63 -20.00
C PRO A 13 14.84 2.31 -19.18
N LEU A 14 14.68 3.00 -18.04
CA LEU A 14 13.46 2.98 -17.26
C LEU A 14 12.41 3.85 -17.95
N LYS A 15 11.18 3.34 -18.03
CA LYS A 15 10.03 4.10 -18.49
C LYS A 15 9.53 4.95 -17.33
N GLU A 16 9.65 6.27 -17.45
CA GLU A 16 9.03 7.21 -16.53
C GLU A 16 7.52 7.25 -16.76
N VAL A 17 6.74 7.02 -15.72
CA VAL A 17 5.27 7.01 -15.75
C VAL A 17 4.76 8.03 -14.75
N ALA A 18 4.11 9.07 -15.25
CA ALA A 18 3.37 10.02 -14.41
C ALA A 18 2.01 9.43 -14.02
N LEU A 19 1.77 9.34 -12.72
CA LEU A 19 0.58 8.73 -12.11
C LEU A 19 -0.14 9.74 -11.22
N GLU A 20 -1.46 9.60 -11.09
CA GLU A 20 -2.25 10.46 -10.19
C GLU A 20 -1.98 10.09 -8.72
N GLY A 21 -1.46 11.04 -7.96
CA GLY A 21 -1.41 11.02 -6.51
C GLY A 21 -2.66 11.58 -5.84
N HIS A 22 -2.74 11.44 -4.52
CA HIS A 22 -3.78 12.08 -3.71
C HIS A 22 -3.78 13.61 -3.92
N TYR A 23 -4.98 14.20 -3.84
CA TYR A 23 -5.25 15.62 -4.08
C TYR A 23 -4.77 16.15 -5.45
N GLY A 24 -4.83 15.31 -6.49
CA GLY A 24 -4.48 15.69 -7.86
C GLY A 24 -2.98 15.95 -8.07
N GLN A 25 -2.15 15.55 -7.11
CA GLN A 25 -0.69 15.63 -7.23
C GLN A 25 -0.20 14.64 -8.28
N SER A 26 0.96 14.90 -8.87
CA SER A 26 1.65 13.90 -9.70
C SER A 26 2.59 13.07 -8.84
N VAL A 27 2.63 11.77 -9.11
CA VAL A 27 3.64 10.83 -8.61
C VAL A 27 4.34 10.26 -9.83
N VAL A 28 5.66 10.26 -9.85
CA VAL A 28 6.43 9.67 -10.95
C VAL A 28 6.91 8.29 -10.51
N ALA A 29 6.77 7.30 -11.37
CA ALA A 29 7.33 5.97 -11.16
C ALA A 29 8.25 5.62 -12.33
N ASP A 30 9.42 5.08 -12.02
CA ASP A 30 10.37 4.58 -13.02
C ASP A 30 10.17 3.07 -13.16
N ILE A 31 9.76 2.57 -14.33
CA ILE A 31 9.42 1.16 -14.54
C ILE A 31 10.36 0.47 -15.52
N CYS A 32 10.87 -0.71 -15.15
CA CYS A 32 11.60 -1.60 -16.04
C CYS A 32 10.69 -2.70 -16.59
N GLY A 33 10.33 -2.62 -17.88
CA GLY A 33 9.55 -3.65 -18.55
C GLY A 33 10.27 -4.99 -18.77
N ASN A 34 11.60 -5.03 -18.69
CA ASN A 34 12.35 -6.29 -18.90
C ASN A 34 12.55 -7.08 -17.60
N CYS A 35 12.64 -6.38 -16.47
CA CYS A 35 12.83 -6.99 -15.14
C CYS A 35 11.54 -7.02 -14.31
N HIS A 36 10.49 -6.34 -14.76
CA HIS A 36 9.24 -6.11 -13.99
C HIS A 36 9.52 -5.52 -12.61
N LEU A 37 10.37 -4.50 -12.62
CA LEU A 37 10.74 -3.72 -11.45
C LEU A 37 10.10 -2.34 -11.54
N VAL A 38 9.65 -1.84 -10.41
CA VAL A 38 9.31 -0.44 -10.22
C VAL A 38 10.31 0.21 -9.27
N TRP A 39 10.73 1.42 -9.60
CA TRP A 39 11.44 2.31 -8.71
C TRP A 39 10.51 3.46 -8.32
N PHE A 40 10.40 3.67 -7.02
CA PHE A 40 9.75 4.84 -6.42
C PHE A 40 10.80 5.62 -5.64
N ASP A 41 10.83 6.93 -5.84
CA ASP A 41 11.56 7.81 -4.92
C ASP A 41 10.85 7.83 -3.56
N ALA A 42 11.50 8.43 -2.56
CA ALA A 42 11.01 8.39 -1.18
C ALA A 42 9.54 8.83 -1.05
N TYR A 43 8.73 7.96 -0.43
CA TYR A 43 7.30 8.18 -0.14
C TYR A 43 6.36 8.33 -1.36
N GLU A 44 6.81 8.02 -2.57
CA GLU A 44 5.95 8.16 -3.75
C GLU A 44 4.87 7.09 -3.83
N SER A 45 5.19 5.84 -3.51
CA SER A 45 4.24 4.72 -3.59
C SER A 45 3.06 4.86 -2.62
N VAL A 46 3.23 5.54 -1.47
CA VAL A 46 2.14 5.80 -0.51
C VAL A 46 1.23 6.96 -0.93
N ARG A 47 1.65 7.76 -1.91
CA ARG A 47 0.90 8.93 -2.37
C ARG A 47 -0.04 8.63 -3.53
N LEU A 48 0.05 7.46 -4.15
CA LEU A 48 -0.80 7.07 -5.28
C LEU A 48 -2.28 7.07 -4.88
N SER A 49 -3.10 7.76 -5.68
CA SER A 49 -4.55 7.65 -5.61
C SER A 49 -5.03 6.33 -6.22
N GLY A 50 -6.31 6.01 -6.08
CA GLY A 50 -6.96 4.93 -6.83
C GLY A 50 -6.73 5.03 -8.33
N LEU A 51 -6.81 6.24 -8.92
CA LEU A 51 -6.56 6.43 -10.36
C LEU A 51 -5.07 6.23 -10.71
N GLY A 52 -4.16 6.60 -9.81
CA GLY A 52 -2.74 6.30 -9.93
C GLY A 52 -2.47 4.79 -9.93
N TRP A 53 -3.16 4.03 -9.07
CA TRP A 53 -3.09 2.57 -9.07
C TRP A 53 -3.67 1.95 -10.34
N VAL A 54 -4.80 2.45 -10.85
CA VAL A 54 -5.35 2.03 -12.15
C VAL A 54 -4.32 2.25 -13.26
N GLY A 55 -3.71 3.44 -13.33
CA GLY A 55 -2.67 3.77 -14.31
C GLY A 55 -1.46 2.84 -14.22
N LEU A 56 -0.96 2.60 -13.01
CA LEU A 56 0.18 1.70 -12.78
C LEU A 56 -0.14 0.25 -13.16
N LEU A 57 -1.32 -0.25 -12.80
CA LEU A 57 -1.75 -1.61 -13.17
C LEU A 57 -1.85 -1.76 -14.69
N ARG A 58 -2.42 -0.79 -15.40
CA ARG A 58 -2.47 -0.83 -16.88
C ARG A 58 -1.08 -0.83 -17.51
N GLU A 59 -0.15 -0.07 -16.95
CA GLU A 59 1.25 -0.08 -17.37
C GLU A 59 1.90 -1.46 -17.15
N MET A 60 1.69 -2.07 -15.99
CA MET A 60 2.17 -3.43 -15.71
C MET A 60 1.55 -4.48 -16.65
N ILE A 61 0.26 -4.36 -16.97
CA ILE A 61 -0.47 -5.29 -17.84
C ILE A 61 -0.01 -5.19 -19.30
N ALA A 62 0.33 -3.98 -19.76
CA ALA A 62 0.78 -3.75 -21.13
C ALA A 62 2.19 -4.29 -21.41
N MET A 63 2.96 -4.63 -20.37
CA MET A 63 4.32 -5.15 -20.52
C MET A 63 4.32 -6.61 -20.96
N PRO A 64 5.23 -7.01 -21.87
CA PRO A 64 5.42 -8.42 -22.21
C PRO A 64 5.96 -9.20 -21.01
N ARG A 65 6.18 -10.51 -21.15
CA ARG A 65 6.82 -11.29 -20.06
C ARG A 65 8.21 -10.74 -19.75
N ALA A 66 8.57 -10.77 -18.47
CA ALA A 66 9.92 -10.40 -18.04
C ALA A 66 10.95 -11.32 -18.69
N SER A 67 12.02 -10.73 -19.20
CA SER A 67 13.07 -11.45 -19.94
C SER A 67 14.22 -11.90 -19.05
N GLN A 68 14.27 -11.46 -17.78
CA GLN A 68 15.34 -11.81 -16.86
C GLN A 68 14.91 -11.76 -15.39
N ASN A 69 15.65 -12.49 -14.55
CA ASN A 69 15.49 -12.47 -13.11
C ASN A 69 16.19 -11.27 -12.48
N VAL A 70 15.63 -10.82 -11.36
CA VAL A 70 16.18 -9.70 -10.58
C VAL A 70 17.31 -10.23 -9.70
N PRO A 71 18.53 -9.65 -9.77
CA PRO A 71 19.63 -10.07 -8.92
C PRO A 71 19.39 -9.68 -7.45
N PRO A 72 19.95 -10.43 -6.50
CA PRO A 72 19.76 -10.18 -5.05
C PRO A 72 20.38 -8.86 -4.57
N GLN A 73 21.29 -8.27 -5.35
CA GLN A 73 21.92 -6.99 -5.08
C GLN A 73 21.84 -6.13 -6.33
N MET A 74 21.16 -4.98 -6.21
CA MET A 74 21.11 -3.94 -7.23
C MET A 74 21.73 -2.64 -6.71
N GLN A 75 21.78 -1.64 -7.59
CA GLN A 75 22.31 -0.31 -7.28
C GLN A 75 21.19 0.73 -7.38
N CYS A 76 21.33 1.83 -6.64
CA CYS A 76 20.40 2.94 -6.70
C CYS A 76 20.47 3.63 -8.07
N VAL A 77 19.30 3.90 -8.68
CA VAL A 77 19.23 4.62 -9.98
C VAL A 77 19.71 6.07 -9.90
N ARG A 78 19.72 6.66 -8.70
CA ARG A 78 20.11 8.06 -8.47
C ARG A 78 21.60 8.20 -8.16
N CYS A 79 22.13 7.36 -7.28
CA CYS A 79 23.51 7.52 -6.76
C CYS A 79 24.43 6.33 -7.03
N HIS A 80 23.96 5.28 -7.68
CA HIS A 80 24.70 4.05 -7.99
C HIS A 80 25.30 3.30 -6.79
N GLY A 81 24.95 3.70 -5.57
CA GLY A 81 25.30 2.97 -4.35
C GLY A 81 24.54 1.66 -4.24
N SER A 82 25.13 0.67 -3.58
CA SER A 82 24.49 -0.63 -3.32
C SER A 82 23.16 -0.44 -2.58
N LEU A 83 22.14 -1.18 -3.01
CA LEU A 83 20.85 -1.21 -2.33
C LEU A 83 20.84 -2.27 -1.24
N LYS A 84 20.21 -1.92 -0.12
CA LYS A 84 20.00 -2.82 1.01
C LYS A 84 18.72 -3.62 0.77
N ALA A 85 18.84 -4.95 0.74
CA ALA A 85 17.67 -5.81 0.76
C ALA A 85 16.93 -5.66 2.10
N VAL A 86 15.66 -5.26 2.03
CA VAL A 86 14.78 -5.08 3.19
C VAL A 86 13.62 -6.06 3.11
N ARG A 87 13.13 -6.47 4.28
CA ARG A 87 11.92 -7.29 4.42
C ARG A 87 10.90 -6.49 5.20
N ASN A 88 9.89 -5.99 4.51
CA ASN A 88 8.85 -5.16 5.09
C ASN A 88 7.76 -6.06 5.67
N LEU A 89 7.27 -5.71 6.87
CA LEU A 89 6.11 -6.35 7.46
C LEU A 89 4.94 -5.37 7.39
N THR A 90 3.91 -5.73 6.64
CA THR A 90 2.67 -4.99 6.55
C THR A 90 1.55 -5.74 7.26
N ARG A 91 0.37 -5.11 7.38
CA ARG A 91 -0.84 -5.81 7.81
C ARG A 91 -1.26 -6.98 6.90
N PHE A 92 -0.74 -7.02 5.66
CA PHE A 92 -1.05 -8.04 4.66
C PHE A 92 0.00 -9.16 4.60
N GLY A 93 1.09 -9.04 5.36
CA GLY A 93 2.15 -10.03 5.41
C GLY A 93 3.52 -9.43 5.11
N ARG A 94 4.47 -10.32 4.85
CA ARG A 94 5.87 -9.96 4.57
C ARG A 94 6.06 -9.70 3.08
N THR A 95 6.74 -8.60 2.77
CA THR A 95 7.21 -8.27 1.42
C THR A 95 8.70 -7.96 1.46
N ALA A 96 9.30 -7.79 0.28
CA ALA A 96 10.70 -7.39 0.18
C ALA A 96 10.86 -6.27 -0.84
N ALA A 97 11.90 -5.47 -0.64
CA ALA A 97 12.34 -4.41 -1.53
C ALA A 97 13.87 -4.27 -1.44
N GLN A 98 14.46 -3.46 -2.31
CA GLN A 98 15.86 -3.06 -2.23
C GLN A 98 15.94 -1.54 -2.10
N GLU A 99 16.29 -1.06 -0.91
CA GLU A 99 16.25 0.35 -0.52
C GLU A 99 17.62 1.02 -0.63
N CYS A 100 17.62 2.28 -1.06
CA CYS A 100 18.83 3.09 -1.02
C CYS A 100 19.08 3.59 0.39
N GLU A 101 20.24 3.27 0.98
CA GLU A 101 20.59 3.72 2.33
C GLU A 101 20.71 5.25 2.46
N ARG A 102 20.82 5.96 1.33
CA ARG A 102 20.80 7.43 1.27
C ARG A 102 19.39 8.01 1.18
N GLY A 103 18.35 7.17 1.20
CA GLY A 103 16.95 7.59 1.19
C GLY A 103 16.42 8.09 -0.15
N HIS A 104 17.08 7.78 -1.28
CA HIS A 104 16.59 8.20 -2.60
C HIS A 104 15.30 7.50 -3.01
N GLY A 105 15.13 6.23 -2.63
CA GLY A 105 14.03 5.41 -3.11
C GLY A 105 14.32 3.91 -2.97
N HIS A 106 13.50 3.10 -3.63
CA HIS A 106 13.62 1.64 -3.58
C HIS A 106 13.17 0.97 -4.87
N TYR A 107 13.79 -0.16 -5.17
CA TYR A 107 13.29 -1.11 -6.16
C TYR A 107 12.36 -2.13 -5.52
N GLN A 108 11.30 -2.48 -6.23
CA GLN A 108 10.43 -3.59 -5.88
C GLN A 108 9.91 -4.30 -7.14
N GLY A 109 9.79 -5.63 -7.08
CA GLY A 109 9.13 -6.39 -8.15
C GLY A 109 7.62 -6.17 -8.12
N PHE A 110 6.96 -6.21 -9.28
CA PHE A 110 5.52 -5.91 -9.39
C PHE A 110 4.68 -6.70 -8.40
N ALA A 111 4.86 -8.01 -8.31
CA ALA A 111 4.05 -8.82 -7.41
C ALA A 111 4.29 -8.47 -5.92
N LEU A 112 5.53 -8.14 -5.54
CA LEU A 112 5.84 -7.74 -4.17
C LEU A 112 5.28 -6.36 -3.82
N LEU A 113 5.24 -5.43 -4.78
CA LEU A 113 4.55 -4.14 -4.62
C LEU A 113 3.06 -4.34 -4.40
N LEU A 114 2.43 -5.16 -5.25
CA LEU A 114 1.00 -5.48 -5.11
C LEU A 114 0.70 -6.13 -3.75
N ALA A 115 1.59 -7.01 -3.28
CA ALA A 115 1.46 -7.66 -1.97
C ALA A 115 1.63 -6.66 -0.82
N GLU A 116 2.57 -5.71 -0.94
CA GLU A 116 2.81 -4.69 0.09
C GLU A 116 1.56 -3.82 0.29
N ARG A 117 0.83 -3.61 -0.79
CA ARG A 117 -0.40 -2.83 -0.83
C ARG A 117 -1.66 -3.65 -0.55
N GLY A 118 -1.51 -4.96 -0.36
CA GLY A 118 -2.60 -5.88 -0.05
C GLY A 118 -3.57 -6.12 -1.20
N LEU A 119 -3.16 -5.84 -2.44
CA LEU A 119 -3.96 -6.01 -3.64
C LEU A 119 -4.01 -7.48 -4.11
N VAL A 120 -3.10 -8.29 -3.59
CA VAL A 120 -2.97 -9.71 -3.90
C VAL A 120 -2.97 -10.54 -2.62
N ARG A 121 -3.28 -11.83 -2.79
CA ARG A 121 -3.24 -12.85 -1.73
C ARG A 121 -2.52 -14.09 -2.24
N THR A 122 -2.03 -14.91 -1.31
CA THR A 122 -1.40 -16.19 -1.64
C THR A 122 -2.41 -17.12 -2.31
N LEU A 123 -1.94 -17.85 -3.32
CA LEU A 123 -2.70 -18.91 -3.96
C LEU A 123 -3.02 -20.01 -2.93
N ASN A 124 -4.29 -20.46 -2.86
CA ASN A 124 -4.72 -21.54 -1.98
C ASN A 124 -5.31 -22.73 -2.77
N SER A 125 -5.57 -23.86 -2.10
CA SER A 125 -6.06 -25.08 -2.76
C SER A 125 -7.45 -24.93 -3.41
N ARG A 126 -8.32 -24.06 -2.86
CA ARG A 126 -9.65 -23.80 -3.46
C ARG A 126 -9.53 -23.01 -4.77
N ASP A 127 -8.60 -22.05 -4.81
CA ASP A 127 -8.31 -21.31 -6.04
C ASP A 127 -7.82 -22.26 -7.14
N LEU A 128 -6.90 -23.19 -6.79
CA LEU A 128 -6.38 -24.17 -7.73
C LEU A 128 -7.47 -25.08 -8.28
N ALA A 129 -8.40 -25.53 -7.44
CA ALA A 129 -9.53 -26.34 -7.87
C ALA A 129 -10.45 -25.57 -8.84
N ALA A 130 -10.73 -24.29 -8.55
CA ALA A 130 -11.53 -23.42 -9.41
C ALA A 130 -10.84 -23.20 -10.77
N LEU A 131 -9.58 -22.79 -10.77
CA LEU A 131 -8.80 -22.56 -11.99
C LEU A 131 -8.66 -23.80 -12.87
N LYS A 132 -8.52 -24.98 -12.24
CA LYS A 132 -8.50 -26.26 -12.95
C LYS A 132 -9.84 -26.54 -13.64
N THR A 133 -10.96 -26.23 -12.98
CA THR A 133 -12.31 -26.38 -13.55
C THR A 133 -12.53 -25.43 -14.72
N GLU A 134 -11.97 -24.22 -14.63
CA GLU A 134 -12.00 -23.21 -15.69
C GLU A 134 -11.04 -23.50 -16.86
N ASN A 135 -10.21 -24.55 -16.78
CA ASN A 135 -9.09 -24.80 -17.71
C ASN A 135 -8.21 -23.55 -17.94
N THR A 136 -8.06 -22.73 -16.90
CA THR A 136 -7.35 -21.44 -16.95
C THR A 136 -6.14 -21.51 -16.01
N PRO A 137 -4.95 -21.88 -16.53
CA PRO A 137 -3.76 -21.96 -15.69
C PRO A 137 -3.38 -20.57 -15.16
N PRO A 138 -2.97 -20.44 -13.90
CA PRO A 138 -2.50 -19.17 -13.38
C PRO A 138 -1.17 -18.76 -14.03
N SER A 139 -0.89 -17.46 -13.98
CA SER A 139 0.39 -16.87 -14.40
C SER A 139 1.04 -16.16 -13.22
N CYS A 140 2.37 -16.14 -13.20
CA CYS A 140 3.11 -15.40 -12.19
C CYS A 140 2.82 -13.90 -12.35
N LEU A 141 2.29 -13.26 -11.31
CA LEU A 141 2.05 -11.81 -11.31
C LEU A 141 3.35 -10.98 -11.36
N ASN A 142 4.53 -11.59 -11.20
CA ASN A 142 5.79 -10.88 -11.40
C ASN A 142 6.25 -11.02 -12.84
N CYS A 143 6.69 -12.21 -13.30
CA CYS A 143 7.30 -12.35 -14.63
C CYS A 143 6.31 -12.63 -15.79
N GLY A 144 5.04 -12.93 -15.49
CA GLY A 144 4.03 -13.30 -16.48
C GLY A 144 4.14 -14.72 -17.03
N ALA A 145 5.08 -15.53 -16.53
CA ALA A 145 5.22 -16.93 -16.94
C ALA A 145 4.00 -17.77 -16.52
N PRO A 146 3.56 -18.74 -17.35
CA PRO A 146 2.46 -19.61 -16.99
C PRO A 146 2.91 -20.53 -15.86
N VAL A 147 1.98 -20.91 -14.99
CA VAL A 147 2.26 -21.80 -13.88
C VAL A 147 1.64 -23.15 -14.21
N GLU A 148 2.44 -24.00 -14.84
CA GLU A 148 2.00 -25.30 -15.38
C GLU A 148 1.88 -26.38 -14.29
N ASN A 149 2.70 -26.30 -13.25
CA ASN A 149 2.84 -27.35 -12.23
C ASN A 149 2.68 -26.81 -10.81
N VAL A 150 1.50 -26.25 -10.48
CA VAL A 150 1.20 -25.99 -9.06
C VAL A 150 0.92 -27.33 -8.35
N PRO A 151 1.54 -27.60 -7.18
CA PRO A 151 1.22 -28.79 -6.40
C PRO A 151 -0.30 -28.95 -6.20
N LYS A 152 -0.80 -30.19 -6.29
CA LYS A 152 -2.23 -30.50 -6.07
C LYS A 152 -2.71 -30.05 -4.69
N GLU A 153 -1.80 -30.02 -3.72
CA GLU A 153 -2.03 -29.55 -2.36
C GLU A 153 -0.88 -28.65 -1.93
N LEU A 154 -1.22 -27.53 -1.28
CA LEU A 154 -0.25 -26.60 -0.72
C LEU A 154 0.04 -27.00 0.72
N SER A 155 1.29 -27.37 1.01
CA SER A 155 1.79 -27.85 2.30
C SER A 155 1.99 -26.73 3.34
N GLY A 156 1.13 -25.71 3.33
CA GLY A 156 1.22 -24.53 4.22
C GLY A 156 2.31 -23.51 3.84
N GLN A 157 3.12 -23.80 2.82
CA GLN A 157 4.10 -22.86 2.27
C GLN A 157 3.54 -22.15 1.03
N THR A 158 3.91 -20.88 0.83
CA THR A 158 3.57 -20.16 -0.39
C THR A 158 4.41 -20.72 -1.55
N PRO A 159 3.79 -21.26 -2.60
CA PRO A 159 4.53 -21.81 -3.73
C PRO A 159 5.21 -20.65 -4.47
N VAL A 160 6.40 -20.89 -5.02
CA VAL A 160 7.17 -19.89 -5.76
C VAL A 160 7.18 -20.20 -7.25
N CYS A 161 7.34 -19.17 -8.07
CA CYS A 161 7.45 -19.32 -9.51
C CYS A 161 8.78 -19.97 -9.88
N SER A 162 8.76 -21.06 -10.66
CA SER A 162 9.97 -21.74 -11.18
C SER A 162 10.81 -20.89 -12.13
N HIS A 163 10.30 -19.75 -12.61
CA HIS A 163 11.01 -18.87 -13.52
C HIS A 163 11.75 -17.74 -12.82
N CYS A 164 11.15 -17.16 -11.77
CA CYS A 164 11.67 -15.94 -11.12
C CYS A 164 11.68 -15.97 -9.59
N ASP A 165 11.43 -17.14 -8.99
CA ASP A 165 11.41 -17.39 -7.53
C ASP A 165 10.46 -16.51 -6.73
N THR A 166 9.58 -15.75 -7.40
CA THR A 166 8.62 -14.88 -6.74
C THR A 166 7.45 -15.72 -6.22
N PRO A 167 6.95 -15.48 -4.99
CA PRO A 167 5.76 -16.13 -4.47
C PRO A 167 4.57 -16.02 -5.44
N LEU A 168 3.90 -17.14 -5.68
CA LEU A 168 2.70 -17.20 -6.52
C LEU A 168 1.50 -16.66 -5.75
N MET A 169 0.86 -15.69 -6.37
CA MET A 169 -0.23 -14.92 -5.79
C MET A 169 -1.32 -14.69 -6.84
N LEU A 170 -2.50 -14.34 -6.36
CA LEU A 170 -3.65 -13.93 -7.17
C LEU A 170 -4.11 -12.55 -6.70
N PHE A 171 -4.76 -11.77 -7.57
CA PHE A 171 -5.44 -10.59 -7.07
C PHE A 171 -6.55 -10.98 -6.10
N ASP A 172 -6.62 -10.26 -4.99
CA ASP A 172 -7.71 -10.34 -4.03
C ASP A 172 -8.76 -9.31 -4.48
N LEU A 173 -9.80 -9.78 -5.16
CA LEU A 173 -10.78 -8.90 -5.82
C LEU A 173 -11.39 -7.88 -4.84
N PRO A 174 -11.99 -8.27 -3.71
CA PRO A 174 -12.49 -7.32 -2.72
C PRO A 174 -11.47 -6.27 -2.30
N ARG A 175 -10.24 -6.69 -1.95
CA ARG A 175 -9.20 -5.75 -1.50
C ARG A 175 -8.71 -4.85 -2.61
N LEU A 176 -8.53 -5.38 -3.82
CA LEU A 176 -8.16 -4.61 -4.99
C LEU A 176 -9.22 -3.53 -5.26
N THR A 177 -10.49 -3.93 -5.37
CA THR A 177 -11.58 -2.98 -5.66
C THR A 177 -11.68 -1.90 -4.58
N GLN A 178 -11.67 -2.28 -3.30
CA GLN A 178 -11.72 -1.33 -2.20
C GLN A 178 -10.54 -0.36 -2.21
N ALA A 179 -9.32 -0.84 -2.51
CA ALA A 179 -8.14 0.01 -2.61
C ALA A 179 -8.21 0.98 -3.79
N LEU A 180 -8.71 0.54 -4.95
CA LEU A 180 -8.88 1.40 -6.12
C LEU A 180 -9.98 2.46 -5.91
N LEU A 181 -10.98 2.16 -5.09
CA LEU A 181 -12.06 3.08 -4.75
C LEU A 181 -11.66 4.18 -3.75
N VAL A 182 -10.39 4.27 -3.35
CA VAL A 182 -9.89 5.39 -2.54
C VAL A 182 -9.35 6.49 -3.46
N ARG A 183 -9.98 7.67 -3.42
CA ARG A 183 -9.48 8.86 -4.13
C ARG A 183 -9.29 10.02 -3.17
N HIS A 184 -8.12 10.67 -3.26
CA HIS A 184 -7.72 11.78 -2.39
C HIS A 184 -7.88 11.53 -0.88
N GLY A 185 -7.61 10.30 -0.44
CA GLY A 185 -7.68 9.90 0.97
C GLY A 185 -9.10 9.61 1.49
N ASP A 186 -10.13 9.74 0.66
CA ASP A 186 -11.50 9.36 0.99
C ASP A 186 -11.86 8.07 0.23
N ALA A 187 -12.42 7.08 0.94
CA ALA A 187 -13.01 5.91 0.31
C ALA A 187 -14.33 6.31 -0.36
N LEU A 188 -14.54 5.88 -1.60
CA LEU A 188 -15.83 6.02 -2.27
C LEU A 188 -16.88 5.19 -1.53
N GLN A 189 -17.93 5.86 -1.11
CA GLN A 189 -19.19 5.21 -0.75
C GLN A 189 -19.99 5.08 -2.05
N ILE A 190 -20.14 3.87 -2.54
CA ILE A 190 -21.01 3.59 -3.68
C ILE A 190 -22.41 3.45 -3.08
N ASP A 191 -23.21 4.52 -3.21
CA ASP A 191 -24.52 4.66 -2.55
C ASP A 191 -25.59 3.66 -3.06
N GLU A 192 -25.30 2.91 -4.13
CA GLU A 192 -26.17 1.85 -4.68
C GLU A 192 -25.44 0.49 -4.75
N PRO A 193 -25.83 -0.55 -3.97
CA PRO A 193 -24.88 -1.60 -3.57
C PRO A 193 -24.52 -2.65 -4.62
N ARG A 194 -25.16 -2.69 -5.81
CA ARG A 194 -25.11 -3.92 -6.66
C ARG A 194 -24.94 -3.75 -8.17
N GLN A 195 -24.87 -2.54 -8.72
CA GLN A 195 -24.90 -2.38 -10.19
C GLN A 195 -23.72 -1.68 -10.85
N GLN A 196 -22.78 -1.08 -10.09
CA GLN A 196 -21.70 -0.30 -10.71
C GLN A 196 -20.37 -1.03 -10.83
N LEU A 197 -20.10 -2.05 -10.00
CA LEU A 197 -18.85 -2.81 -10.02
C LEU A 197 -19.14 -4.31 -9.94
N ALA A 198 -19.88 -4.80 -10.92
CA ALA A 198 -20.17 -6.22 -11.04
C ALA A 198 -19.12 -6.89 -11.94
N ILE A 199 -18.60 -8.03 -11.51
CA ILE A 199 -17.86 -8.93 -12.41
C ILE A 199 -18.66 -10.19 -12.66
N ALA A 200 -18.55 -10.77 -13.85
CA ALA A 200 -19.22 -12.03 -14.16
C ALA A 200 -18.50 -13.20 -13.45
N CYS A 201 -19.28 -14.04 -12.76
CA CYS A 201 -18.78 -15.30 -12.24
C CYS A 201 -18.28 -16.19 -13.39
N ARG A 202 -17.04 -16.69 -13.31
CA ARG A 202 -16.50 -17.57 -14.35
C ARG A 202 -17.08 -18.99 -14.38
N GLY A 203 -17.82 -19.38 -13.34
CA GLY A 203 -18.53 -20.67 -13.29
C GLY A 203 -19.93 -20.61 -13.93
N CYS A 204 -20.75 -19.61 -13.60
CA CYS A 204 -22.15 -19.56 -14.02
C CYS A 204 -22.59 -18.25 -14.70
N GLY A 205 -21.72 -17.24 -14.79
CA GLY A 205 -22.02 -15.93 -15.39
C GLY A 205 -22.81 -14.95 -14.51
N GLN A 206 -23.27 -15.37 -13.33
CA GLN A 206 -23.98 -14.47 -12.40
C GLN A 206 -23.08 -13.28 -11.99
N PRO A 207 -23.65 -12.07 -11.84
CA PRO A 207 -22.90 -10.91 -11.38
C PRO A 207 -22.45 -11.12 -9.93
N LEU A 208 -21.21 -10.73 -9.65
CA LEU A 208 -20.59 -10.74 -8.33
C LEU A 208 -20.26 -9.31 -7.91
N ASP A 209 -20.47 -8.99 -6.65
CA ASP A 209 -20.01 -7.74 -6.05
C ASP A 209 -18.49 -7.76 -5.91
N ALA A 210 -17.80 -6.96 -6.73
CA ALA A 210 -16.35 -6.87 -6.73
C ALA A 210 -15.75 -6.32 -5.43
N THR A 211 -16.54 -5.75 -4.53
CA THR A 211 -16.09 -5.20 -3.25
C THR A 211 -16.18 -6.19 -2.10
N GLN A 212 -16.95 -7.28 -2.24
CA GLN A 212 -17.30 -8.18 -1.14
C GLN A 212 -17.14 -9.66 -1.49
N ASP A 213 -17.52 -10.06 -2.71
CA ASP A 213 -17.66 -11.47 -3.06
C ASP A 213 -16.29 -12.14 -3.25
N THR A 214 -16.10 -13.24 -2.53
CA THR A 214 -14.95 -14.16 -2.69
C THR A 214 -15.34 -15.49 -3.33
N SER A 215 -16.65 -15.73 -3.47
CA SER A 215 -17.25 -16.87 -4.18
C SER A 215 -18.65 -16.49 -4.65
N CYS A 216 -19.12 -17.10 -5.73
CA CYS A 216 -20.49 -16.92 -6.21
C CYS A 216 -21.51 -17.55 -5.25
N GLU A 217 -22.49 -16.77 -4.79
CA GLU A 217 -23.58 -17.29 -3.95
C GLU A 217 -24.45 -18.34 -4.68
N THR A 218 -24.56 -18.25 -6.01
CA THR A 218 -25.43 -19.13 -6.81
C THR A 218 -24.80 -20.50 -7.07
N CYS A 219 -23.53 -20.56 -7.46
CA CYS A 219 -22.88 -21.82 -7.84
C CYS A 219 -21.70 -22.21 -6.95
N GLY A 220 -21.34 -21.41 -5.96
CA GLY A 220 -20.20 -21.65 -5.06
C GLY A 220 -18.83 -21.44 -5.70
N HIS A 221 -18.76 -21.02 -6.97
CA HIS A 221 -17.51 -20.88 -7.71
C HIS A 221 -16.63 -19.80 -7.08
N VAL A 222 -15.38 -20.13 -6.77
CA VAL A 222 -14.44 -19.24 -6.10
C VAL A 222 -13.98 -18.13 -7.04
N VAL A 223 -13.89 -16.91 -6.53
CA VAL A 223 -13.34 -15.79 -7.27
C VAL A 223 -11.81 -15.84 -7.22
N ALA A 224 -11.21 -16.19 -8.34
CA ALA A 224 -9.77 -16.11 -8.57
C ALA A 224 -9.45 -15.05 -9.63
N MET A 225 -8.32 -14.36 -9.55
CA MET A 225 -7.85 -13.45 -10.60
C MET A 225 -6.40 -13.81 -10.92
N PRO A 226 -6.19 -14.71 -11.90
CA PRO A 226 -4.97 -15.51 -11.98
C PRO A 226 -3.88 -14.96 -12.90
N SER A 227 -4.06 -13.75 -13.41
CA SER A 227 -3.08 -13.07 -14.24
C SER A 227 -3.18 -11.56 -14.04
N MET A 228 -2.15 -10.84 -14.49
CA MET A 228 -2.21 -9.38 -14.61
C MET A 228 -3.41 -8.93 -15.44
N SER A 229 -3.67 -9.58 -16.59
CA SER A 229 -4.79 -9.25 -17.47
C SER A 229 -6.17 -9.56 -16.88
N ALA A 230 -6.27 -10.44 -15.87
CA ALA A 230 -7.56 -10.84 -15.28
C ALA A 230 -8.30 -9.68 -14.59
N VAL A 231 -7.59 -8.60 -14.23
CA VAL A 231 -8.19 -7.42 -13.59
C VAL A 231 -8.73 -6.40 -14.58
N LEU A 232 -8.47 -6.53 -15.89
CA LEU A 232 -8.89 -5.54 -16.89
C LEU A 232 -10.38 -5.19 -16.84
N PRO A 233 -11.33 -6.15 -16.75
CA PRO A 233 -12.75 -5.82 -16.67
C PRO A 233 -13.14 -5.00 -15.44
N LEU A 234 -12.39 -5.15 -14.34
CA LEU A 234 -12.56 -4.31 -13.15
C LEU A 234 -12.02 -2.91 -13.40
N LEU A 235 -10.80 -2.79 -13.96
CA LEU A 235 -10.19 -1.49 -14.25
C LEU A 235 -11.06 -0.66 -15.21
N ASP A 236 -11.65 -1.30 -16.22
CA ASP A 236 -12.52 -0.65 -17.20
C ASP A 236 -13.81 -0.07 -16.57
N GLN A 237 -14.31 -0.67 -15.48
CA GLN A 237 -15.45 -0.15 -14.72
C GLN A 237 -15.04 0.92 -13.70
N VAL A 238 -13.93 0.70 -12.97
CA VAL A 238 -13.49 1.60 -11.90
C VAL A 238 -12.94 2.93 -12.43
N GLU A 239 -12.19 2.90 -13.52
CA GLU A 239 -11.55 4.10 -14.07
C GLU A 239 -12.51 5.25 -14.41
N PRO A 240 -13.63 5.04 -15.14
CA PRO A 240 -14.57 6.13 -15.42
C PRO A 240 -15.23 6.67 -14.14
N ILE A 241 -15.50 5.81 -13.15
CA ILE A 241 -16.05 6.22 -11.85
C ILE A 241 -15.06 7.18 -11.16
N LEU A 242 -13.78 6.82 -11.12
CA LEU A 242 -12.74 7.66 -10.51
C LEU A 242 -12.50 8.97 -11.28
N LYS A 243 -12.54 8.94 -12.61
CA LYS A 243 -12.40 10.15 -13.45
C LYS A 243 -13.58 11.10 -13.33
N GLY A 244 -14.79 10.57 -13.12
CA GLY A 244 -16.00 11.37 -12.88
C GLY A 244 -15.95 12.14 -11.55
N MET A 245 -15.07 11.75 -10.61
CA MET A 245 -14.88 12.48 -9.38
C MET A 245 -14.10 13.78 -9.62
N GLN A 246 -14.70 14.91 -9.27
CA GLN A 246 -13.96 16.16 -9.13
C GLN A 246 -12.91 16.01 -8.01
N PRO A 247 -11.66 16.46 -8.22
CA PRO A 247 -10.73 16.54 -7.11
C PRO A 247 -11.32 17.45 -6.04
N ARG A 248 -11.55 16.92 -4.84
CA ARG A 248 -11.93 17.77 -3.69
C ARG A 248 -10.86 18.82 -3.54
N GLN A 249 -11.26 20.10 -3.57
CA GLN A 249 -10.38 21.19 -3.14
C GLN A 249 -9.77 20.78 -1.81
N ALA A 250 -8.46 21.04 -1.64
CA ALA A 250 -7.76 20.69 -0.43
C ALA A 250 -8.60 21.14 0.77
N LYS A 251 -8.97 20.20 1.66
CA LYS A 251 -9.65 20.57 2.91
C LYS A 251 -8.81 21.70 3.54
N PRO A 252 -9.40 22.79 4.06
CA PRO A 252 -8.69 24.00 4.51
C PRO A 252 -7.79 23.77 5.75
N TRP A 253 -7.42 22.52 6.04
CA TRP A 253 -6.44 22.16 7.05
C TRP A 253 -5.09 22.84 6.86
N GLY A 254 -4.72 23.21 5.61
CA GLY A 254 -3.57 24.07 5.34
C GLY A 254 -3.71 25.44 6.00
N ASP A 255 -4.91 26.04 5.99
CA ASP A 255 -5.19 27.31 6.64
C ASP A 255 -5.31 27.13 8.15
N LYS A 256 -5.83 26.01 8.64
CA LYS A 256 -5.81 25.69 10.08
C LYS A 256 -4.38 25.57 10.61
N LEU A 257 -3.47 24.89 9.89
CA LEU A 257 -2.05 24.78 10.25
C LEU A 257 -1.30 26.12 10.11
N LYS A 258 -1.65 26.95 9.11
CA LYS A 258 -1.14 28.32 8.99
C LYS A 258 -1.64 29.21 10.12
N ASN A 259 -2.89 29.06 10.56
CA ASN A 259 -3.47 29.80 11.69
C ASN A 259 -2.96 29.28 13.04
N MET A 260 -2.57 28.00 13.13
CA MET A 260 -1.89 27.43 14.30
C MET A 260 -0.41 27.85 14.39
N LYS A 261 0.22 28.31 13.30
CA LYS A 261 1.53 28.97 13.34
C LYS A 261 1.37 30.36 13.95
N GLY A 262 1.44 30.44 15.27
CA GLY A 262 1.32 31.68 16.04
C GLY A 262 0.41 31.54 17.27
N ASP A 263 -0.38 30.47 17.35
CA ASP A 263 -1.22 30.19 18.51
C ASP A 263 -0.44 29.34 19.52
N ALA A 264 0.08 29.99 20.57
CA ALA A 264 0.82 29.32 21.65
C ALA A 264 -0.01 28.23 22.35
N SER A 265 -1.35 28.31 22.27
CA SER A 265 -2.25 27.34 22.90
C SER A 265 -2.30 25.98 22.19
N ALA A 266 -1.81 25.91 20.95
CA ALA A 266 -1.75 24.68 20.14
C ALA A 266 -0.48 23.84 20.38
N THR A 267 0.51 24.40 21.08
CA THR A 267 1.80 23.74 21.35
C THR A 267 1.64 22.53 22.27
N GLN A 268 2.52 21.53 22.11
CA GLN A 268 2.55 20.37 23.02
C GLN A 268 2.74 20.77 24.48
N LEU A 269 3.50 21.85 24.73
CA LEU A 269 3.73 22.42 26.05
C LEU A 269 2.43 22.92 26.69
N HIS A 270 1.61 23.66 25.95
CA HIS A 270 0.33 24.18 26.47
C HIS A 270 -0.69 23.07 26.72
N ARG A 271 -0.67 22.01 25.89
CA ARG A 271 -1.47 20.79 26.11
C ARG A 271 -1.05 20.06 27.38
N TRP A 272 0.25 19.99 27.67
CA TRP A 272 0.78 19.41 28.89
C TRP A 272 0.39 20.22 30.13
N PHE A 273 0.51 21.56 30.08
CA PHE A 273 0.09 22.46 31.17
C PHE A 273 -1.42 22.40 31.45
N ARG A 274 -2.27 22.29 30.42
CA ARG A 274 -3.72 22.13 30.63
C ARG A 274 -4.04 20.78 31.29
N HIS A 275 -3.40 19.70 30.85
CA HIS A 275 -3.62 18.37 31.42
C HIS A 275 -3.13 18.29 32.88
N THR A 276 -2.00 18.92 33.21
CA THR A 276 -1.52 18.96 34.60
C THR A 276 -2.40 19.82 35.50
N TRP A 277 -2.94 20.93 34.97
CA TRP A 277 -3.92 21.75 35.68
C TRP A 277 -5.26 21.03 35.90
N ASP A 278 -5.76 20.28 34.93
CA ASP A 278 -6.98 19.48 35.08
C ASP A 278 -6.80 18.37 36.14
N VAL A 279 -5.64 17.70 36.16
CA VAL A 279 -5.30 16.69 37.18
C VAL A 279 -5.15 17.31 38.58
N PHE A 280 -4.63 18.54 38.68
CA PHE A 280 -4.52 19.25 39.96
C PHE A 280 -5.86 19.83 40.44
N SER A 281 -6.72 20.27 39.53
CA SER A 281 -8.00 20.92 39.85
C SER A 281 -9.16 19.95 40.04
N SER A 282 -9.06 18.70 39.53
CA SER A 282 -10.03 17.63 39.82
C SER A 282 -9.78 16.91 41.16
N GLY A 283 -9.09 17.56 42.10
CA GLY A 283 -8.78 17.05 43.43
C GLY A 283 -9.95 17.09 44.41
N THR A 284 -11.12 16.55 44.08
CA THR A 284 -12.17 16.23 45.06
C THR A 284 -13.02 15.03 44.62
N HIS A 285 -12.58 13.80 44.95
CA HIS A 285 -13.36 12.84 45.77
C HIS A 285 -12.82 11.40 45.69
N ARG A 286 -12.63 10.85 46.91
CA ARG A 286 -12.72 9.44 47.35
C ARG A 286 -11.47 8.52 47.37
N TYR A 287 -10.97 8.42 48.61
CA TYR A 287 -10.49 7.25 49.39
C TYR A 287 -9.22 6.49 48.98
N GLY A 288 -8.26 6.47 49.93
CA GLY A 288 -7.36 5.34 50.16
C GLY A 288 -5.91 5.73 50.43
N GLU A 289 -5.57 5.88 51.71
CA GLU A 289 -4.23 5.96 52.32
C GLU A 289 -3.02 5.56 51.45
N ALA A 290 -2.13 6.51 51.20
CA ALA A 290 -0.67 6.30 51.15
C ALA A 290 0.05 7.66 51.17
N HIS A 291 0.24 8.23 52.37
CA HIS A 291 1.26 9.26 52.55
C HIS A 291 2.64 8.58 52.64
N SER A 292 3.56 8.88 51.73
CA SER A 292 4.94 9.26 52.07
C SER A 292 5.84 9.38 50.83
N VAL A 293 6.82 10.27 50.93
CA VAL A 293 7.99 10.47 50.05
C VAL A 293 7.83 11.41 48.85
N VAL A 294 6.79 11.31 47.99
CA VAL A 294 6.78 12.08 46.71
C VAL A 294 6.52 13.59 46.89
N ASN A 295 5.75 14.00 47.91
CA ASN A 295 5.43 15.42 48.13
C ASN A 295 6.57 16.26 48.73
N TRP A 296 7.57 15.64 49.38
CA TRP A 296 8.68 16.39 50.00
C TRP A 296 9.73 16.83 48.98
N ILE A 297 9.97 16.01 47.95
CA ILE A 297 10.95 16.31 46.90
C ILE A 297 10.50 17.54 46.09
N GLY A 298 9.20 17.65 45.80
CA GLY A 298 8.64 18.82 45.12
C GLY A 298 8.76 20.10 45.95
N PHE A 299 8.50 20.03 47.26
CA PHE A 299 8.61 21.19 48.15
C PHE A 299 10.05 21.69 48.32
N ILE A 300 11.02 20.78 48.42
CA ILE A 300 12.46 21.10 48.52
C ILE A 300 12.98 21.71 47.21
N ALA A 301 12.56 21.18 46.05
CA ALA A 301 12.96 21.71 44.75
C ALA A 301 12.45 23.14 44.54
N VAL A 302 11.19 23.41 44.92
CA VAL A 302 10.59 24.75 44.80
C VAL A 302 11.22 25.74 45.78
N THR A 303 11.52 25.33 47.01
CA THR A 303 12.18 26.22 47.99
C THR A 303 13.62 26.55 47.62
N LEU A 304 14.40 25.59 47.10
CA LEU A 304 15.74 25.85 46.58
C LEU A 304 15.73 26.79 45.37
N LEU A 305 14.74 26.64 44.48
CA LEU A 305 14.61 27.45 43.29
C LEU A 305 14.15 28.89 43.60
N LEU A 306 13.30 29.06 44.62
CA LEU A 306 12.92 30.39 45.13
C LEU A 306 14.06 31.07 45.90
N TYR A 307 14.86 30.32 46.67
CA TYR A 307 16.06 30.86 47.31
C TYR A 307 17.09 31.34 46.28
N TRP A 308 17.28 30.60 45.18
CA TRP A 308 18.22 30.99 44.13
C TRP A 308 17.76 32.22 43.31
N LEU A 309 16.46 32.45 43.20
CA LEU A 309 15.90 33.58 42.45
C LEU A 309 15.76 34.87 43.27
N PHE A 310 15.70 34.78 44.61
CA PHE A 310 15.35 35.90 45.47
C PHE A 310 16.22 36.08 46.73
N GLY A 311 17.24 35.23 46.95
CA GLY A 311 18.22 35.32 48.04
C GLY A 311 19.62 35.59 47.54
#